data_AF-A0A850JBP3-F1
#
_entry.id   AF-A0A850JBP3-F1
#
_cell.length_a   1.000
_cell.length_b   1.000
_cell.length_c   1.000
_cell.angle_alpha   90.00
_cell.angle_beta   90.00
_cell.angle_gamma   90.00
#
_symmetry.space_group_name_H-M   'P 1'
#
loop_
_entity.id
_entity.type
_entity.pdbx_description
1 polymer ?
#
loop_
_entity_poly.entity_id
_entity_poly.type
_entity_poly.pdbx_seq_one_letter_code
_entity_poly.pdbx_strand_id
1 'polypeptide(L)'
;MTSKPVTALLADLGIIKSHSRPKVSNDNPYSEAQFKTLKYCPAFPDKFDSLDEAETFCHHFFDYYNHRHYHAGIGLHTPFTVHIGTAQAIQHQRAATIAAFRATNPRRFTQTPTLPKIPTLAQINRPDQDTTDQTRSDQEKHAA
;
A
#
# COMPACT_ATOMS: atom_id res chain seq x y z
N MET A 1 20.37 5.48 1.37
CA MET A 1 20.48 6.89 1.79
C MET A 1 21.57 7.01 2.84
N THR A 2 22.65 7.71 2.54
CA THR A 2 23.89 7.77 3.36
C THR A 2 24.04 9.06 4.16
N SER A 3 23.01 9.92 4.17
CA SER A 3 23.01 11.20 4.89
C SER A 3 23.00 10.99 6.41
N LYS A 4 24.00 11.57 7.09
CA LYS A 4 24.12 11.58 8.56
C LYS A 4 22.92 12.28 9.24
N PRO A 5 22.51 13.51 8.87
CA PRO A 5 21.39 14.18 9.52
C PRO A 5 20.07 13.43 9.37
N VAL A 6 19.79 12.87 8.17
CA VAL A 6 18.56 12.07 7.97
C VAL A 6 18.59 10.78 8.79
N THR A 7 19.76 10.16 8.94
CA THR A 7 19.90 8.96 9.78
C THR A 7 19.62 9.24 11.24
N ALA A 8 20.13 10.36 11.77
CA ALA A 8 19.86 10.78 13.15
C ALA A 8 18.37 11.03 13.36
N LEU A 9 17.73 11.81 12.46
CA LEU A 9 16.30 12.09 12.54
C LEU A 9 15.44 10.81 12.54
N LEU A 10 15.75 9.86 11.65
CA LEU A 10 15.00 8.59 11.61
C LEU A 10 15.19 7.78 12.89
N ALA A 11 16.39 7.79 13.49
CA ALA A 11 16.63 7.15 14.77
C ALA A 11 15.84 7.82 15.92
N ASP A 12 15.82 9.16 15.96
CA ASP A 12 15.06 9.93 16.94
C ASP A 12 13.55 9.65 16.85
N LEU A 13 13.04 9.42 15.64
CA LEU A 13 11.64 9.04 15.38
C LEU A 13 11.36 7.54 15.60
N GLY A 14 12.37 6.73 15.96
CA GLY A 14 12.23 5.28 16.13
C GLY A 14 11.99 4.51 14.82
N ILE A 15 12.35 5.09 13.67
CA ILE A 15 12.14 4.51 12.34
C ILE A 15 13.36 3.69 11.92
N ILE A 16 13.15 2.38 11.71
CA ILE A 16 14.18 1.48 11.19
C ILE A 16 14.33 1.69 9.68
N LYS A 17 15.57 1.92 9.23
CA LYS A 17 15.90 2.05 7.81
C LYS A 17 16.04 0.68 7.17
N SER A 18 15.35 0.48 6.05
CA SER A 18 15.68 -0.59 5.10
C SER A 18 16.37 0.01 3.86
N HIS A 19 17.25 -0.76 3.24
CA HIS A 19 17.97 -0.36 2.03
C HIS A 19 17.74 -1.38 0.93
N SER A 20 17.35 -0.92 -0.25
CA SER A 20 17.32 -1.73 -1.47
C SER A 20 18.74 -2.18 -1.83
N ARG A 21 18.84 -3.34 -2.47
CA ARG A 21 20.09 -3.86 -3.01
C ARG A 21 20.63 -2.91 -4.08
N PRO A 22 21.95 -2.69 -4.14
CA PRO A 22 22.54 -1.84 -5.17
C PRO A 22 22.17 -2.34 -6.58
N LYS A 23 21.70 -1.43 -7.43
CA LYS A 23 21.38 -1.68 -8.86
C LYS A 23 20.25 -2.68 -9.11
N VAL A 24 19.32 -2.82 -8.17
CA VAL A 24 18.15 -3.69 -8.29
C VAL A 24 16.87 -2.86 -8.25
N SER A 25 16.23 -2.66 -9.41
CA SER A 25 15.03 -1.82 -9.53
C SER A 25 13.79 -2.45 -8.90
N ASN A 26 13.68 -3.79 -8.95
CA ASN A 26 12.51 -4.50 -8.42
C ASN A 26 12.47 -4.63 -6.89
N ASP A 27 13.39 -3.97 -6.16
CA ASP A 27 13.38 -3.92 -4.69
C ASP A 27 12.39 -2.87 -4.13
N ASN A 28 11.77 -2.04 -4.98
CA ASN A 28 10.69 -1.14 -4.58
C ASN A 28 9.51 -1.16 -5.56
N PRO A 29 8.90 -2.33 -5.79
CA PRO A 29 7.91 -2.52 -6.86
C PRO A 29 6.64 -1.67 -6.62
N TYR A 30 6.31 -1.38 -5.35
CA TYR A 30 5.14 -0.57 -5.00
C TYR A 30 5.33 0.91 -5.37
N SER A 31 6.50 1.50 -5.09
CA SER A 31 6.73 2.90 -5.47
C SER A 31 6.83 3.04 -7.00
N GLU A 32 7.44 2.07 -7.69
CA GLU A 32 7.47 2.07 -9.16
C GLU A 32 6.06 1.98 -9.77
N ALA A 33 5.21 1.10 -9.23
CA ALA A 33 3.82 1.00 -9.65
C ALA A 33 3.04 2.31 -9.39
N GLN A 34 3.28 2.97 -8.26
CA GLN A 34 2.67 4.27 -7.95
C GLN A 34 3.12 5.35 -8.93
N PHE A 35 4.41 5.45 -9.24
CA PHE A 35 4.92 6.41 -10.24
C PHE A 35 4.34 6.15 -11.63
N LYS A 36 4.23 4.89 -12.04
CA LYS A 36 3.56 4.53 -13.29
C LYS A 36 2.11 4.99 -13.27
N THR A 37 1.39 4.76 -12.18
CA THR A 37 -0.03 5.15 -12.07
C THR A 37 -0.23 6.66 -12.20
N LEU A 38 0.62 7.46 -11.56
CA LEU A 38 0.62 8.91 -11.70
C LEU A 38 0.86 9.35 -13.16
N LYS A 39 1.95 8.87 -13.77
CA LYS A 39 2.41 9.31 -15.10
C LYS A 39 1.52 8.86 -16.25
N TYR A 40 0.85 7.72 -16.09
CA TYR A 40 -0.01 7.15 -17.13
C TYR A 40 -1.48 7.50 -16.94
N CYS A 41 -1.83 8.32 -15.94
CA CYS A 41 -3.21 8.79 -15.82
C CYS A 41 -3.52 9.75 -16.99
N PRO A 42 -4.74 9.73 -17.55
CA PRO A 42 -5.09 10.57 -18.70
C PRO A 42 -4.96 12.08 -18.46
N ALA A 43 -4.97 12.52 -17.21
CA ALA A 43 -4.83 13.93 -16.83
C ALA A 43 -3.37 14.38 -16.69
N PHE A 44 -2.39 13.45 -16.72
CA PHE A 44 -0.99 13.80 -16.60
C PHE A 44 -0.54 14.59 -17.84
N PRO A 45 0.03 15.79 -17.69
CA PRO A 45 0.38 16.61 -18.83
C PRO A 45 1.70 16.15 -19.48
N ASP A 46 1.91 16.53 -20.74
CA ASP A 46 3.18 16.27 -21.44
C ASP A 46 4.38 16.95 -20.75
N LYS A 47 4.14 18.12 -20.14
CA LYS A 47 5.09 18.87 -19.31
C LYS A 47 4.33 19.75 -18.30
N PHE A 48 5.02 20.12 -17.23
CA PHE A 48 4.58 21.19 -16.33
C PHE A 48 5.34 22.46 -16.70
N ASP A 49 4.66 23.61 -16.72
CA ASP A 49 5.27 24.91 -17.02
C ASP A 49 5.91 25.54 -15.77
N SER A 50 5.57 25.07 -14.57
CA SER A 50 6.20 25.50 -13.32
C SER A 50 6.17 24.41 -12.23
N LEU A 51 6.96 24.63 -11.16
CA LEU A 51 6.90 23.79 -9.96
C LEU A 51 5.53 23.87 -9.27
N ASP A 52 4.96 25.07 -9.18
CA ASP A 52 3.66 25.32 -8.56
C ASP A 52 2.53 24.55 -9.25
N GLU A 53 2.57 24.49 -10.59
CA GLU A 53 1.64 23.70 -11.38
C GLU A 53 1.81 22.19 -11.10
N ALA A 54 3.05 21.71 -11.05
CA ALA A 54 3.35 20.32 -10.75
C ALA A 54 2.87 19.92 -9.34
N GLU A 55 3.08 20.79 -8.36
CA GLU A 55 2.59 20.59 -6.98
C GLU A 55 1.06 20.59 -6.93
N THR A 56 0.42 21.58 -7.56
CA THR A 56 -1.05 21.67 -7.65
C THR A 56 -1.65 20.42 -8.28
N PHE A 57 -1.05 19.92 -9.37
CA PHE A 57 -1.46 18.68 -10.01
C PHE A 57 -1.30 17.48 -9.07
N CYS A 58 -0.14 17.34 -8.42
CA CYS A 58 0.13 16.24 -7.50
C CYS A 58 -0.85 16.23 -6.31
N HIS A 59 -1.17 17.40 -5.75
CA HIS A 59 -2.16 17.51 -4.68
C HIS A 59 -3.53 17.00 -5.11
N HIS A 60 -4.03 17.45 -6.27
CA HIS A 60 -5.30 16.97 -6.81
C HIS A 60 -5.28 15.48 -7.11
N PHE A 61 -4.19 15.00 -7.72
CA PHE A 61 -4.05 13.59 -8.05
C PHE A 61 -4.08 12.71 -6.80
N PHE A 62 -3.30 13.04 -5.77
CA PHE A 62 -3.24 12.22 -4.55
C PHE A 62 -4.49 12.33 -3.69
N ASP A 63 -5.18 13.48 -3.66
CA ASP A 63 -6.51 13.57 -3.03
C ASP A 63 -7.48 12.60 -3.70
N TYR A 64 -7.58 12.67 -5.03
CA TYR A 64 -8.44 11.80 -5.80
C TYR A 64 -8.05 10.32 -5.63
N TYR A 65 -6.77 9.99 -5.79
CA TYR A 65 -6.25 8.62 -5.70
C TYR A 65 -6.53 7.99 -4.33
N ASN A 66 -6.30 8.73 -3.24
CA ASN A 66 -6.40 8.21 -1.87
C ASN A 66 -7.83 8.20 -1.33
N HIS A 67 -8.67 9.16 -1.73
CA HIS A 67 -9.96 9.38 -1.07
C HIS A 67 -11.18 9.13 -1.97
N ARG A 68 -11.03 9.17 -3.29
CA ARG A 68 -12.18 9.12 -4.23
C ARG A 68 -12.13 7.93 -5.18
N HIS A 69 -10.94 7.53 -5.62
CA HIS A 69 -10.77 6.44 -6.56
C HIS A 69 -10.85 5.08 -5.86
N TYR A 70 -11.78 4.23 -6.31
CA TYR A 70 -11.91 2.86 -5.82
C TYR A 70 -11.03 1.92 -6.64
N HIS A 71 -10.16 1.18 -5.97
CA HIS A 71 -9.14 0.36 -6.63
C HIS A 71 -9.53 -1.11 -6.59
N ALA A 72 -9.56 -1.76 -7.75
CA ALA A 72 -9.88 -3.19 -7.86
C ALA A 72 -8.89 -4.07 -7.09
N GLY A 73 -7.60 -3.70 -7.09
CA GLY A 73 -6.55 -4.45 -6.39
C GLY A 73 -6.68 -4.49 -4.87
N ILE A 74 -7.44 -3.56 -4.27
CA ILE A 74 -7.72 -3.53 -2.83
C ILE A 74 -9.21 -3.76 -2.51
N GLY A 75 -9.91 -4.50 -3.37
CA GLY A 75 -11.29 -4.92 -3.12
C GLY A 75 -12.32 -3.81 -3.32
N LEU A 76 -12.08 -2.89 -4.28
CA LEU A 76 -12.89 -1.70 -4.52
C LEU A 76 -13.02 -0.84 -3.26
N HIS A 77 -11.91 -0.62 -2.57
CA HIS A 77 -11.75 0.36 -1.50
C HIS A 77 -10.89 1.52 -1.96
N THR A 78 -10.95 2.64 -1.25
CA THR A 78 -9.99 3.73 -1.43
C THR A 78 -8.75 3.43 -0.57
N PRO A 79 -7.53 3.84 -0.97
CA PRO A 79 -6.31 3.60 -0.20
C PRO A 79 -6.44 4.12 1.22
N PHE A 80 -7.12 5.26 1.41
CA PHE A 80 -7.40 5.82 2.73
C PHE A 80 -8.20 4.87 3.61
N THR A 81 -9.32 4.32 3.14
CA THR A 81 -10.15 3.40 3.95
C THR A 81 -9.43 2.12 4.37
N VAL A 82 -8.51 1.64 3.52
CA VAL A 82 -7.62 0.53 3.88
C VAL A 82 -6.61 0.98 4.93
N HIS A 83 -5.97 2.14 4.73
CA HIS A 83 -4.95 2.68 5.63
C HIS A 83 -5.47 2.90 7.05
N ILE A 84 -6.66 3.48 7.21
CA ILE A 84 -7.27 3.72 8.53
C ILE A 84 -8.02 2.50 9.10
N GLY A 85 -7.99 1.35 8.42
CA GLY A 85 -8.59 0.10 8.90
C GLY A 85 -10.11 -0.01 8.81
N THR A 86 -10.79 0.88 8.08
CA THR A 86 -12.27 0.88 7.97
C THR A 86 -12.80 -0.03 6.86
N ALA A 87 -11.93 -0.52 5.97
CA ALA A 87 -12.31 -1.35 4.82
C ALA A 87 -13.14 -2.60 5.19
N GLN A 88 -12.83 -3.27 6.32
CA GLN A 88 -13.59 -4.44 6.80
C GLN A 88 -15.04 -4.08 7.18
N ALA A 89 -15.24 -2.98 7.91
CA ALA A 89 -16.57 -2.53 8.31
C ALA A 89 -17.41 -2.16 7.07
N ILE A 90 -16.80 -1.47 6.10
CA ILE A 90 -17.43 -1.15 4.81
C ILE A 90 -17.80 -2.44 4.06
N GLN A 91 -16.93 -3.44 4.06
CA GLN A 91 -17.19 -4.74 3.42
C GLN A 91 -18.40 -5.45 4.04
N HIS A 92 -18.52 -5.42 5.36
CA HIS A 92 -19.66 -5.99 6.07
C HIS A 92 -20.98 -5.29 5.69
N GLN A 93 -20.99 -3.96 5.62
CA GLN A 93 -22.15 -3.18 5.18
C GLN A 93 -22.53 -3.49 3.72
N ARG A 94 -21.55 -3.63 2.83
CA ARG A 94 -21.78 -4.04 1.43
C ARG A 94 -22.44 -5.43 1.37
N ALA A 95 -21.97 -6.38 2.17
CA ALA A 95 -22.53 -7.74 2.20
C ALA A 95 -24.01 -7.73 2.63
N ALA A 96 -24.32 -7.00 3.71
CA ALA A 96 -25.69 -6.85 4.19
C ALA A 96 -26.60 -6.20 3.14
N THR A 97 -26.12 -5.15 2.46
CA THR A 97 -26.86 -4.46 1.40
C THR A 97 -27.19 -5.41 0.23
N ILE A 98 -26.20 -6.18 -0.24
CA ILE A 98 -26.40 -7.15 -1.31
C ILE A 98 -27.37 -8.25 -0.86
N ALA A 99 -27.23 -8.78 0.35
CA ALA A 99 -28.12 -9.80 0.89
C ALA A 99 -29.58 -9.32 0.95
N ALA A 100 -29.82 -8.11 1.47
CA ALA A 100 -31.14 -7.50 1.53
C ALA A 100 -31.74 -7.31 0.12
N PHE A 101 -30.95 -6.74 -0.80
CA PHE A 101 -31.42 -6.52 -2.18
C PHE A 101 -31.79 -7.82 -2.90
N ARG A 102 -31.04 -8.90 -2.65
CA ARG A 102 -31.33 -10.23 -3.20
C ARG A 102 -32.61 -10.82 -2.65
N ALA A 103 -32.84 -10.71 -1.34
CA ALA A 103 -34.07 -11.20 -0.71
C ALA A 103 -35.32 -10.54 -1.32
N THR A 104 -35.26 -9.25 -1.63
CA THR A 104 -36.36 -8.52 -2.28
C THR A 104 -36.48 -8.80 -3.79
N ASN A 105 -35.39 -9.21 -4.46
CA ASN A 105 -35.35 -9.37 -5.92
C ASN A 105 -34.84 -10.74 -6.38
N PRO A 106 -35.44 -11.86 -5.95
CA PRO A 106 -34.88 -13.19 -6.18
C PRO A 106 -34.75 -13.54 -7.68
N ARG A 107 -35.69 -13.07 -8.52
CA ARG A 107 -35.66 -13.30 -9.98
C ARG A 107 -34.48 -12.64 -10.72
N ARG A 108 -33.81 -11.66 -10.11
CA ARG A 108 -32.67 -10.94 -10.72
C ARG A 108 -31.34 -11.68 -10.51
N PHE A 109 -31.30 -12.68 -9.62
CA PHE A 109 -30.06 -13.33 -9.22
C PHE A 109 -30.15 -14.84 -9.44
N THR A 110 -29.37 -15.35 -10.40
CA THR A 110 -29.16 -16.80 -10.59
C THR A 110 -28.05 -17.33 -9.67
N GLN A 111 -27.15 -16.45 -9.20
CA GLN A 111 -26.05 -16.77 -8.28
C GLN A 111 -25.87 -15.69 -7.22
N THR A 112 -25.16 -16.04 -6.14
CA THR A 112 -24.73 -15.09 -5.11
C THR A 112 -23.53 -14.29 -5.60
N PRO A 113 -23.60 -12.95 -5.70
CA PRO A 113 -22.44 -12.13 -5.98
C PRO A 113 -21.42 -12.26 -4.86
N THR A 114 -20.17 -12.52 -5.21
CA THR A 114 -19.06 -12.54 -4.26
C THR A 114 -18.44 -11.15 -4.20
N LEU A 115 -18.25 -10.63 -2.98
CA LEU A 115 -17.54 -9.36 -2.82
C LEU A 115 -16.05 -9.53 -3.12
N PRO A 116 -15.40 -8.53 -3.75
CA PRO A 116 -13.96 -8.54 -3.97
C PRO A 116 -13.20 -8.71 -2.65
N LYS A 117 -12.10 -9.48 -2.68
CA LYS A 117 -11.26 -9.70 -1.49
C LYS A 117 -10.47 -8.43 -1.18
N ILE A 118 -10.34 -8.13 0.11
CA ILE A 118 -9.35 -7.16 0.59
C ILE A 118 -8.02 -7.92 0.66
N PRO A 119 -6.95 -7.45 0.00
CA PRO A 119 -5.66 -8.12 0.02
C PRO A 119 -5.07 -8.13 1.42
N THR A 120 -4.34 -9.19 1.72
CA THR A 120 -3.51 -9.31 2.94
C THR A 120 -2.27 -8.42 2.87
N LEU A 121 -1.61 -8.27 4.02
CA LEU A 121 -0.41 -7.45 4.18
C LEU A 121 0.64 -7.73 3.08
N ALA A 122 1.02 -6.67 2.38
CA ALA A 122 2.13 -6.65 1.44
C ALA A 122 3.44 -6.30 2.17
N GLN A 123 4.51 -7.05 1.95
CA GLN A 123 5.82 -6.82 2.56
C GLN A 123 6.90 -6.83 1.47
N ILE A 124 7.76 -5.80 1.45
CA ILE A 124 8.90 -5.70 0.52
C ILE A 124 10.10 -6.49 1.06
N ASN A 125 10.34 -6.40 2.37
CA ASN A 125 11.42 -7.08 3.07
C ASN A 125 10.82 -7.80 4.29
N ARG A 126 10.38 -9.05 4.10
CA ARG A 126 9.89 -9.86 5.23
C ARG A 126 11.10 -10.29 6.05
N PRO A 127 11.16 -9.99 7.36
CA PRO A 127 12.22 -10.53 8.20
C PRO A 127 12.12 -12.05 8.21
N ASP A 128 13.24 -12.74 8.02
CA ASP A 128 13.31 -14.20 8.12
C ASP A 128 12.78 -14.63 9.50
N GLN A 129 11.98 -15.69 9.54
CA GLN A 129 11.42 -16.20 10.80
C GLN A 129 12.50 -16.87 11.69
N ASP A 130 13.73 -17.03 11.18
CA ASP A 130 14.79 -17.85 11.79
C ASP A 130 16.05 -17.04 12.17
N THR A 131 15.91 -15.87 12.80
CA THR A 131 17.07 -15.15 13.38
C THR A 131 17.24 -15.37 14.88
N THR A 132 16.46 -16.27 15.49
CA THR A 132 16.58 -16.60 16.92
C THR A 132 17.71 -17.60 17.22
N ASP A 133 18.26 -18.29 16.22
CA ASP A 133 19.25 -19.35 16.43
C ASP A 133 20.71 -18.92 16.18
N GLN A 134 20.94 -17.82 15.44
CA GLN A 134 22.29 -17.33 15.14
C GLN A 134 22.93 -16.53 16.29
N THR A 135 22.12 -15.86 17.12
CA THR A 135 22.63 -15.12 18.28
C THR A 135 23.17 -16.04 19.39
N ARG A 136 22.78 -17.32 19.39
CA ARG A 136 23.24 -18.29 20.40
C ARG A 136 24.54 -18.99 20.00
N SER A 137 24.79 -19.21 18.70
CA SER A 137 26.02 -19.85 18.21
C SER A 137 27.27 -18.95 18.29
N ASP A 138 27.08 -17.63 18.30
CA ASP A 138 28.21 -16.67 18.31
C ASP A 138 28.69 -16.34 19.73
N GLN A 139 27.86 -16.53 20.76
CA GLN A 139 28.28 -16.39 22.16
C GLN A 139 29.09 -17.58 22.68
N GLU A 140 28.85 -18.80 22.19
CA GLU A 140 29.60 -20.00 22.62
C GLU A 140 31.00 -20.09 21.98
N LYS A 141 31.25 -19.40 20.84
CA LYS A 141 32.57 -19.41 20.16
C LYS A 141 33.60 -18.42 20.73
N HIS A 142 33.19 -17.51 21.61
CA HIS A 142 34.08 -16.53 22.25
C HIS A 142 34.36 -16.84 23.74
N ALA A 143 33.91 -17.99 24.23
CA ALA A 143 34.11 -18.43 25.61
C ALA A 143 35.08 -19.64 25.74
N ALA A 144 35.86 -19.95 24.69
CA ALA A 144 36.88 -21.00 24.69
C ALA A 144 38.27 -20.41 24.39
#